data_AF-A0A7W5VAV5-F1
#
_entry.id   AF-A0A7W5VAV5-F1
#
_cell.length_a   1.000
_cell.length_b   1.000
_cell.length_c   1.000
_cell.angle_alpha   90.00
_cell.angle_beta   90.00
_cell.angle_gamma   90.00
#
_symmetry.space_group_name_H-M   'P 1'
#
loop_
_entity.id
_entity.type
_entity.pdbx_description
1 polymer ?
#
loop_
_entity_poly.entity_id
_entity_poly.type
_entity_poly.pdbx_seq_one_letter_code
_entity_poly.pdbx_strand_id
1 'polypeptide(L)'
;METSASSSYQTPEQVSIYVKPEAKERARVMSRVEGVEYAQLAMDAIDHFLAENMLTFLVRARLEVSRPNGSRFPPRRNLRSKSKPGIRRVLWPVQFRPAELDILHGLVEDTGAEHLSTLVSVAVEAYLLDDDPAPGRSAPSLMM
;
A
#
# COMPACT_ATOMS: atom_id res chain seq x y z
N MET A 1 42.68 -5.15 -6.21
CA MET A 1 41.32 -4.58 -6.27
C MET A 1 40.38 -5.76 -6.18
N GLU A 2 39.94 -6.08 -4.97
CA GLU A 2 39.05 -7.21 -4.70
C GLU A 2 37.64 -6.91 -5.21
N THR A 3 37.13 -7.78 -6.06
CA THR A 3 35.77 -7.79 -6.58
C THR A 3 34.85 -8.33 -5.48
N SER A 4 34.12 -7.45 -4.78
CA SER A 4 33.09 -7.85 -3.81
C SER A 4 31.86 -8.40 -4.52
N ALA A 5 31.96 -9.65 -4.98
CA ALA A 5 30.81 -10.47 -5.34
C ALA A 5 30.15 -11.01 -4.07
N SER A 6 29.41 -10.16 -3.35
CA SER A 6 28.72 -10.55 -2.11
C SER A 6 27.32 -9.93 -2.03
N SER A 7 26.57 -9.93 -3.13
CA SER A 7 25.20 -9.38 -3.18
C SER A 7 24.10 -10.46 -3.25
N SER A 8 24.43 -11.72 -3.53
CA SER A 8 23.43 -12.75 -3.89
C SER A 8 22.92 -13.64 -2.73
N TYR A 9 23.35 -13.42 -1.48
CA TYR A 9 22.95 -14.25 -0.32
C TYR A 9 22.39 -13.44 0.85
N GLN A 10 21.92 -12.22 0.62
CA GLN A 10 21.35 -11.46 1.72
C GLN A 10 19.96 -12.01 2.08
N THR A 11 19.76 -12.30 3.37
CA THR A 11 18.51 -12.83 3.90
C THR A 11 17.37 -11.83 3.67
N PRO A 12 16.17 -12.28 3.26
CA PRO A 12 15.01 -11.42 3.16
C PRO A 12 14.72 -10.71 4.49
N GLU A 13 14.49 -9.40 4.42
CA GLU A 13 14.14 -8.59 5.56
C GLU A 13 12.62 -8.50 5.69
N GLN A 14 12.11 -8.72 6.90
CA GLN A 14 10.68 -8.63 7.18
C GLN A 14 10.26 -7.19 7.48
N VAL A 15 9.48 -6.61 6.58
CA VAL A 15 8.84 -5.31 6.74
C VAL A 15 7.40 -5.47 7.23
N SER A 16 7.06 -4.73 8.28
CA SER A 16 5.70 -4.70 8.82
C SER A 16 4.90 -3.53 8.24
N ILE A 17 3.90 -3.83 7.42
CA ILE A 17 3.10 -2.82 6.73
C ILE A 17 1.68 -2.76 7.31
N TYR A 18 1.15 -1.56 7.51
CA TYR A 18 -0.19 -1.37 8.06
C TYR A 18 -1.23 -1.18 6.95
N VAL A 19 -1.98 -2.24 6.67
CA VAL A 19 -3.00 -2.27 5.61
C VAL A 19 -4.42 -2.40 6.19
N LYS A 20 -5.44 -2.15 5.38
CA LYS A 20 -6.83 -2.50 5.68
C LYS A 20 -6.98 -4.01 5.87
N PRO A 21 -7.86 -4.48 6.78
CA PRO A 21 -8.09 -5.91 6.98
C PRO A 21 -8.57 -6.62 5.71
N GLU A 22 -9.38 -5.94 4.89
CA GLU A 22 -9.86 -6.46 3.60
C GLU A 22 -8.71 -6.72 2.62
N ALA A 23 -7.74 -5.81 2.52
CA ALA A 23 -6.56 -5.97 1.67
C ALA A 23 -5.70 -7.15 2.15
N LYS A 24 -5.51 -7.28 3.48
CA LYS A 24 -4.78 -8.42 4.04
C LYS A 24 -5.46 -9.75 3.72
N GLU A 25 -6.80 -9.82 3.80
CA GLU A 25 -7.53 -11.05 3.48
C GLU A 25 -7.49 -11.36 1.98
N ARG A 26 -7.65 -10.36 1.11
CA ARG A 26 -7.47 -10.53 -0.35
C ARG A 26 -6.06 -11.05 -0.70
N ALA A 27 -5.02 -10.44 -0.14
CA ALA A 27 -3.64 -10.90 -0.31
C ALA A 27 -3.44 -12.35 0.16
N ARG A 28 -4.04 -12.71 1.31
CA ARG A 28 -4.00 -14.07 1.83
C ARG A 28 -4.69 -15.08 0.91
N VAL A 29 -5.83 -14.71 0.32
CA VAL A 29 -6.55 -15.56 -0.64
C VAL A 29 -5.72 -15.78 -1.90
N MET A 30 -5.17 -14.71 -2.50
CA MET A 30 -4.29 -14.83 -3.68
C MET A 30 -3.07 -15.70 -3.38
N SER A 31 -2.41 -15.49 -2.24
CA SER A 31 -1.27 -16.31 -1.83
C SER A 31 -1.63 -17.79 -1.69
N ARG A 32 -2.81 -18.09 -1.13
CA ARG A 32 -3.25 -19.48 -0.92
C ARG A 32 -3.72 -20.17 -2.20
N VAL A 33 -4.41 -19.44 -3.08
CA VAL A 33 -5.06 -19.99 -4.28
C VAL A 33 -4.10 -20.03 -5.46
N GLU A 34 -3.32 -18.97 -5.64
CA GLU A 34 -2.44 -18.77 -6.80
C GLU A 34 -0.96 -19.02 -6.46
N GLY A 35 -0.63 -19.20 -5.18
CA GLY A 35 0.76 -19.43 -4.75
C GLY A 35 1.63 -18.18 -4.82
N VAL A 36 1.02 -16.99 -4.88
CA VAL A 36 1.74 -15.72 -5.01
C VAL A 36 2.31 -15.29 -3.65
N GLU A 37 3.60 -14.99 -3.62
CA GLU A 37 4.26 -14.43 -2.44
C GLU A 37 3.77 -13.00 -2.14
N TYR A 38 3.67 -12.63 -0.86
CA TYR A 38 3.24 -11.28 -0.49
C TYR A 38 4.16 -10.18 -1.03
N ALA A 39 5.46 -10.46 -1.16
CA ALA A 39 6.42 -9.55 -1.74
C ALA A 39 6.14 -9.33 -3.23
N GLN A 40 5.89 -10.41 -3.97
CA GLN A 40 5.52 -10.34 -5.38
C GLN A 40 4.25 -9.51 -5.56
N LEU A 41 3.23 -9.78 -4.74
CA LEU A 41 1.98 -9.02 -4.77
C LEU A 41 2.18 -7.51 -4.51
N ALA A 42 3.09 -7.16 -3.60
CA ALA A 42 3.43 -5.77 -3.32
C ALA A 42 4.19 -5.11 -4.48
N MET A 43 5.13 -5.84 -5.11
CA MET A 43 5.88 -5.36 -6.27
C MET A 43 4.96 -5.18 -7.47
N ASP A 44 4.10 -6.17 -7.77
CA ASP A 44 3.13 -6.10 -8.86
C ASP A 44 2.19 -4.90 -8.72
N ALA A 45 1.70 -4.63 -7.50
CA ALA A 45 0.87 -3.47 -7.21
C ALA A 45 1.60 -2.14 -7.48
N ILE A 46 2.89 -2.07 -7.12
CA ILE A 46 3.72 -0.88 -7.33
C ILE A 46 4.00 -0.69 -8.82
N ASP A 47 4.41 -1.74 -9.51
CA ASP A 47 4.71 -1.72 -10.94
C ASP A 47 3.47 -1.35 -11.77
N HIS A 48 2.30 -1.87 -11.39
CA HIS A 48 1.03 -1.50 -12.02
C HIS A 48 0.78 0.02 -11.97
N PHE A 49 0.86 0.64 -10.79
CA PHE A 49 0.64 2.08 -10.67
C PHE A 49 1.82 2.96 -11.11
N LEU A 50 3.03 2.38 -11.23
CA LEU A 50 4.15 3.04 -11.91
C LEU A 50 3.90 3.12 -13.42
N ALA A 51 3.47 2.02 -14.04
CA ALA A 51 3.14 1.98 -15.46
C ALA A 51 1.99 2.96 -15.80
N GLU A 52 1.03 3.13 -14.89
CA GLU A 52 -0.07 4.10 -15.04
C GLU A 52 0.32 5.54 -14.64
N ASN A 53 1.54 5.75 -14.14
CA ASN A 53 2.00 7.03 -13.59
C ASN A 53 1.09 7.60 -12.48
N MET A 54 0.41 6.70 -11.75
CA MET A 54 -0.56 7.03 -10.71
C MET A 54 -0.01 6.89 -9.30
N LEU A 55 1.15 6.22 -9.11
CA LEU A 55 1.71 5.96 -7.79
C LEU A 55 1.93 7.24 -6.97
N THR A 56 2.54 8.27 -7.57
CA THR A 56 2.75 9.57 -6.91
C THR A 56 1.43 10.25 -6.54
N PHE A 57 0.39 10.12 -7.38
CA PHE A 57 -0.92 10.67 -7.09
C PHE A 57 -1.56 9.97 -5.89
N LEU A 58 -1.51 8.64 -5.84
CA LEU A 58 -2.06 7.86 -4.74
C LEU A 58 -1.35 8.19 -3.41
N VAL A 59 -0.03 8.32 -3.42
CA VAL A 59 0.75 8.73 -2.25
C VAL A 59 0.37 10.14 -1.81
N ARG A 60 0.26 11.10 -2.73
CA ARG A 60 -0.17 12.47 -2.41
C ARG A 60 -1.58 12.52 -1.86
N ALA A 61 -2.53 11.83 -2.48
CA ALA A 61 -3.91 11.74 -2.02
C ALA A 61 -4.00 11.13 -0.61
N ARG A 62 -3.09 10.21 -0.26
CA ARG A 62 -2.99 9.66 1.09
C ARG A 62 -2.49 10.69 2.12
N LEU A 63 -1.57 11.56 1.72
CA LEU A 63 -0.99 12.62 2.56
C LEU A 63 -1.90 13.85 2.66
N GLU A 64 -2.69 14.11 1.63
CA GLU A 64 -3.57 15.27 1.54
C GLU A 64 -4.82 15.07 2.41
N VAL A 65 -4.97 15.92 3.42
CA VAL A 65 -6.16 15.92 4.28
C VAL A 65 -6.90 17.23 4.12
N SER A 66 -8.05 17.16 3.45
CA SER A 66 -9.06 18.22 3.56
C SER A 66 -9.54 18.31 5.01
N ARG A 67 -9.20 19.41 5.70
CA ARG A 67 -9.88 19.78 6.96
C ARG A 67 -11.27 20.32 6.63
N PRO A 68 -12.27 20.08 7.49
CA PRO A 68 -13.55 20.74 7.34
C PRO A 68 -13.36 22.27 7.40
N ASN A 69 -14.02 22.99 6.49
CA ASN A 69 -14.02 24.44 6.45
C ASN A 69 -14.48 25.01 7.81
N GLY A 70 -13.69 25.92 8.40
CA GLY A 70 -14.01 26.59 9.67
C GLY A 70 -13.15 26.20 10.89
N SER A 71 -12.09 25.40 10.72
CA SER A 71 -11.18 25.08 11.83
C SER A 71 -10.38 26.32 12.28
N ARG A 72 -10.48 26.68 13.56
CA ARG A 72 -9.69 27.77 14.19
C ARG A 72 -8.21 27.44 14.39
N PHE A 73 -7.77 26.22 14.06
CA PHE A 73 -6.39 25.79 14.24
C PHE A 73 -5.64 25.76 12.91
N PRO A 74 -4.36 26.13 12.88
CA PRO A 74 -3.55 26.02 11.68
C PRO A 74 -3.50 24.56 11.18
N PRO A 75 -3.43 24.36 9.85
CA PRO A 75 -3.31 23.02 9.27
C PRO A 75 -2.02 22.37 9.78
N ARG A 76 -2.16 21.20 10.41
CA ARG A 76 -1.02 20.32 10.72
C ARG A 76 -0.90 19.31 9.58
N ARG A 77 0.30 19.10 9.05
CA ARG A 77 0.61 17.97 8.16
C ARG A 77 0.24 16.69 8.92
N ASN A 78 -0.70 15.91 8.41
CA ASN A 78 -1.25 14.79 9.16
C ASN A 78 -0.32 13.57 9.11
N LEU A 79 0.40 13.33 10.21
CA LEU A 79 1.05 12.03 10.51
C LEU A 79 0.04 10.92 10.84
N ARG A 80 -1.28 11.21 10.85
CA ARG A 80 -2.34 10.22 11.07
C ARG A 80 -3.38 10.30 9.97
N SER A 81 -3.36 9.29 9.10
CA SER A 81 -4.51 8.93 8.26
C SER A 81 -5.77 8.93 9.13
N LYS A 82 -6.80 9.70 8.74
CA LYS A 82 -8.14 9.56 9.29
C LYS A 82 -8.62 8.14 9.00
N SER A 83 -8.41 7.21 9.92
CA SER A 83 -9.16 5.97 9.97
C SER A 83 -10.63 6.38 10.00
N LYS A 84 -11.45 5.92 9.04
CA LYS A 84 -12.90 5.94 9.23
C LYS A 84 -13.17 5.36 10.63
N PRO A 85 -14.02 5.99 11.46
CA PRO A 85 -14.31 5.46 12.78
C PRO A 85 -14.78 4.00 12.63
N GLY A 86 -13.98 3.05 13.12
CA GLY A 86 -14.29 1.61 13.08
C GLY A 86 -13.29 0.69 12.37
N ILE A 87 -12.47 1.16 11.42
CA ILE A 87 -11.55 0.26 10.69
C ILE A 87 -10.11 0.43 11.19
N ARG A 88 -9.69 -0.47 12.09
CA ARG A 88 -8.31 -0.54 12.56
C ARG A 88 -7.45 -1.21 11.49
N ARG A 89 -6.42 -0.52 11.00
CA ARG A 89 -5.40 -1.12 10.12
C ARG A 89 -4.68 -2.24 10.85
N VAL A 90 -4.38 -3.30 10.14
CA VAL A 90 -3.75 -4.51 10.66
C VAL A 90 -2.34 -4.64 10.10
N LEU A 91 -1.47 -5.27 10.87
CA LEU A 91 -0.10 -5.54 10.46
C LEU A 91 -0.10 -6.69 9.44
N TRP A 92 0.52 -6.44 8.29
CA TRP A 92 0.77 -7.38 7.22
C TRP A 92 2.28 -7.50 7.03
N PRO A 93 2.87 -8.64 7.43
CA PRO A 93 4.30 -8.87 7.31
C PRO A 93 4.64 -9.27 5.87
N VAL A 94 5.62 -8.59 5.27
CA VAL A 94 6.12 -8.88 3.93
C VAL A 94 7.64 -9.01 3.99
N GLN A 95 8.20 -9.97 3.28
CA GLN A 95 9.64 -10.21 3.24
C GLN A 95 10.20 -9.73 1.92
N PHE A 96 11.04 -8.69 1.96
CA PHE A 96 11.70 -8.17 0.78
C PHE A 96 13.17 -8.56 0.80
N ARG A 97 13.72 -8.84 -0.37
CA ARG A 97 15.18 -8.98 -0.55
C ARG A 97 15.81 -7.59 -0.51
N PRO A 98 17.09 -7.46 -0.11
CA PRO A 98 17.70 -6.13 -0.04
C PRO A 98 17.75 -5.39 -1.38
N ALA A 99 17.96 -6.09 -2.50
CA ALA A 99 17.89 -5.49 -3.83
C ALA A 99 16.49 -4.92 -4.15
N GLU A 100 15.42 -5.53 -3.61
CA GLU A 100 14.05 -5.03 -3.75
C GLU A 100 13.84 -3.81 -2.84
N LEU A 101 14.38 -3.84 -1.62
CA LEU A 101 14.34 -2.70 -0.71
C LEU A 101 15.04 -1.47 -1.27
N ASP A 102 16.21 -1.63 -1.91
CA ASP A 102 16.93 -0.51 -2.53
C ASP A 102 16.07 0.20 -3.59
N ILE A 103 15.36 -0.57 -4.42
CA ILE A 103 14.41 -0.02 -5.42
C ILE A 103 13.26 0.69 -4.71
N LEU A 104 12.65 0.05 -3.71
CA LEU A 104 11.53 0.62 -2.96
C LEU A 104 11.94 1.91 -2.23
N HIS A 105 13.16 1.99 -1.71
CA HIS A 105 13.69 3.19 -1.08
C HIS A 105 13.85 4.34 -2.08
N GLY A 106 14.35 4.07 -3.29
CA GLY A 106 14.37 5.07 -4.37
C GLY A 106 12.96 5.58 -4.71
N LEU A 107 11.99 4.68 -4.84
CA LEU A 107 10.60 5.05 -5.12
C LEU A 107 9.95 5.87 -4.00
N VAL A 108 10.32 5.65 -2.75
CA VAL A 108 9.85 6.46 -1.61
C VAL A 108 10.33 7.91 -1.77
N GLU A 109 11.58 8.11 -2.15
CA GLU A 109 12.15 9.45 -2.40
C GLU A 109 11.47 10.13 -3.60
N ASP A 110 11.29 9.42 -4.71
CA ASP A 110 10.68 9.95 -5.93
C ASP A 110 9.21 10.34 -5.76
N THR A 111 8.45 9.54 -5.01
CA THR A 111 7.02 9.78 -4.77
C THR A 111 6.77 10.79 -3.64
N GLY A 112 7.79 11.07 -2.83
CA GLY A 112 7.69 11.89 -1.62
C GLY A 112 6.95 11.21 -0.47
N ALA A 113 6.90 9.87 -0.46
CA ALA A 113 6.33 9.12 0.66
C ALA A 113 7.19 9.31 1.92
N GLU A 114 6.57 9.42 3.11
CA GLU A 114 7.35 9.56 4.36
C GLU A 114 8.04 8.25 4.76
N HIS A 115 7.44 7.10 4.42
CA HIS A 115 7.92 5.78 4.78
C HIS A 115 7.58 4.76 3.68
N LEU A 116 8.43 3.74 3.52
CA LEU A 116 8.20 2.58 2.64
C LEU A 116 6.86 1.90 2.91
N SER A 117 6.48 1.77 4.19
CA SER A 117 5.20 1.20 4.58
C SER A 117 4.00 2.01 4.06
N THR A 118 4.15 3.33 3.84
CA THR A 118 3.10 4.17 3.24
C THR A 118 2.98 3.89 1.75
N LEU A 119 4.11 3.85 1.04
CA LEU A 119 4.15 3.54 -0.38
C LEU A 119 3.48 2.19 -0.67
N VAL A 120 3.96 1.14 0.00
CA VAL A 120 3.45 -0.22 -0.20
C VAL A 120 1.99 -0.34 0.24
N SER A 121 1.61 0.24 1.38
CA SER A 121 0.21 0.18 1.84
C SER A 121 -0.75 0.85 0.87
N VAL A 122 -0.36 1.96 0.24
CA VAL A 122 -1.21 2.68 -0.69
C VAL A 122 -1.37 1.91 -1.99
N ALA A 123 -0.25 1.44 -2.56
CA ALA A 123 -0.26 0.65 -3.79
C ALA A 123 -1.08 -0.64 -3.62
N VAL A 124 -0.81 -1.42 -2.57
CA VAL A 124 -1.50 -2.70 -2.34
C VAL A 124 -2.98 -2.50 -2.02
N GLU A 125 -3.35 -1.47 -1.26
CA GLU A 125 -4.77 -1.20 -1.01
C GLU A 125 -5.52 -0.78 -2.26
N ALA A 126 -4.91 0.03 -3.13
CA ALA A 126 -5.52 0.35 -4.42
C ALA A 126 -5.58 -0.92 -5.28
N TYR A 127 -4.47 -1.63 -5.47
CA TYR A 127 -4.45 -2.81 -6.34
C TYR A 127 -5.45 -3.91 -5.95
N LEU A 128 -5.61 -4.18 -4.66
CA LEU A 128 -6.50 -5.26 -4.19
C LEU A 128 -7.94 -4.85 -3.94
N LEU A 129 -8.19 -3.56 -3.69
CA LEU A 129 -9.50 -3.05 -3.27
C LEU A 129 -10.09 -2.00 -4.21
N ASP A 130 -9.37 -1.55 -5.25
CA ASP A 130 -9.90 -0.70 -6.32
C ASP A 130 -10.73 -1.51 -7.34
N ASP A 131 -11.35 -2.59 -6.84
CA ASP A 131 -12.63 -3.07 -7.32
C ASP A 131 -13.67 -2.14 -6.67
N ASP A 132 -13.94 -0.99 -7.30
CA ASP A 132 -15.06 -0.12 -6.97
C ASP A 132 -16.35 -0.77 -7.47
N PRO A 133 -17.19 -1.41 -6.65
CA PRO A 133 -18.60 -1.15 -6.78
C PRO A 133 -18.79 0.23 -6.16
N ALA A 134 -18.96 1.23 -7.02
CA ALA A 134 -19.64 2.46 -6.67
C ALA A 134 -20.76 2.18 -5.64
N PRO A 135 -21.02 3.05 -4.65
CA PRO A 135 -22.14 2.89 -3.74
C PRO A 135 -23.46 2.95 -4.54
N GLY A 136 -23.86 1.80 -5.09
CA GLY A 136 -24.82 1.74 -6.18
C GLY A 136 -25.14 0.34 -6.70
N ARG A 137 -24.56 -0.75 -6.15
CA ARG A 137 -25.22 -2.06 -6.24
C ARG A 137 -26.38 -2.10 -5.25
N SER A 138 -27.46 -1.44 -5.66
CA SER A 138 -28.80 -1.66 -5.16
C SER A 138 -29.03 -3.17 -5.04
N ALA A 139 -29.42 -3.60 -3.84
CA ALA A 139 -30.07 -4.88 -3.67
C ALA A 139 -31.19 -5.00 -4.72
N PRO A 140 -31.34 -6.12 -5.44
CA PRO A 140 -32.62 -6.42 -6.02
C PRO A 140 -33.56 -6.68 -4.83
N SER A 141 -34.33 -5.67 -4.45
CA SER A 141 -35.65 -5.89 -3.89
C SER A 141 -36.39 -6.78 -4.86
N LEU A 142 -36.46 -8.07 -4.56
CA LEU A 142 -37.50 -8.93 -5.10
C LEU A 142 -38.42 -9.30 -3.96
N MET A 143 -39.43 -8.45 -3.78
CA MET A 143 -40.74 -8.90 -3.32
C MET A 143 -41.18 -10.04 -4.23
N MET A 144 -41.48 -11.20 -3.65
CA MET A 144 -42.67 -12.00 -3.93
C MET A 144 -43.01 -12.80 -2.68
#